data_AF-A0A949XC24-F1
#
_entry.id   AF-A0A949XC24-F1
#
_cell.length_a   1.000
_cell.length_b   1.000
_cell.length_c   1.000
_cell.angle_alpha   90.00
_cell.angle_beta   90.00
_cell.angle_gamma   90.00
#
_symmetry.space_group_name_H-M   'P 1'
#
loop_
_entity.id
_entity.type
_entity.pdbx_description
1 polymer ?
#
loop_
_entity_poly.entity_id
_entity_poly.type
_entity_poly.pdbx_seq_one_letter_code
_entity_poly.pdbx_strand_id
1 'polypeptide(L)'
;RGELQAKQGRREAAEADFCMALTLARSMGAKALELRAATSLARLLRDTGRRDEARTLLGDIYGWFTEGFDTADLKEAKALLEELGTQN
;
A
#
# COMPACT_ATOMS: atom_id res chain seq x y z
N ARG A 1 -3.13 -10.53 8.39
CA ARG A 1 -2.13 -11.63 8.34
C ARG A 1 -0.85 -11.17 7.63
N GLY A 2 -0.97 -10.44 6.51
CA GLY A 2 0.17 -9.78 5.84
C GLY A 2 1.13 -8.99 6.76
N GLU A 3 0.62 -8.09 7.62
CA GLU A 3 1.50 -7.33 8.54
C GLU A 3 2.28 -8.21 9.52
N LEU A 4 1.65 -9.28 10.02
CA LEU A 4 2.29 -10.21 10.94
C LEU A 4 3.37 -11.03 10.23
N GLN A 5 3.13 -11.43 8.99
CA GLN A 5 4.11 -12.18 8.17
C GLN A 5 5.27 -11.30 7.73
N ALA A 6 5.02 -10.03 7.39
CA ALA A 6 6.06 -9.07 7.08
C ALA A 6 7.01 -8.88 8.28
N LYS A 7 6.45 -8.76 9.50
CA LYS A 7 7.23 -8.70 10.75
C LYS A 7 8.01 -9.99 11.05
N GLN A 8 7.56 -11.14 10.53
CA GLN A 8 8.25 -12.43 10.65
C GLN A 8 9.24 -12.70 9.51
N GLY A 9 9.49 -11.72 8.63
CA GLY A 9 10.39 -11.87 7.48
C GLY A 9 9.85 -12.75 6.36
N ARG A 10 8.60 -13.21 6.44
CA ARG A 10 7.93 -14.04 5.41
C ARG A 10 7.35 -13.15 4.31
N ARG A 11 8.23 -12.51 3.55
CA ARG A 11 7.89 -11.46 2.58
C ARG A 11 6.94 -11.96 1.48
N GLU A 12 7.19 -13.11 0.89
CA GLU A 12 6.34 -13.68 -0.17
C GLU A 12 4.92 -13.99 0.31
N ALA A 13 4.79 -14.57 1.50
CA ALA A 13 3.48 -14.84 2.10
C ALA A 13 2.74 -13.54 2.44
N ALA A 14 3.46 -12.53 2.94
CA ALA A 14 2.89 -11.23 3.22
C ALA A 14 2.40 -10.53 1.95
N GLU A 15 3.16 -10.60 0.86
CA GLU A 15 2.78 -10.07 -0.45
C GLU A 15 1.49 -10.73 -0.95
N ALA A 16 1.42 -12.06 -0.94
CA ALA A 16 0.21 -12.79 -1.33
C ALA A 16 -1.02 -12.39 -0.50
N ASP A 17 -0.86 -12.27 0.82
CA ASP A 17 -1.91 -11.84 1.74
C ASP A 17 -2.39 -10.40 1.44
N PHE A 18 -1.47 -9.47 1.14
CA PHE A 18 -1.83 -8.10 0.80
C PHE A 18 -2.49 -7.99 -0.58
N CYS A 19 -2.02 -8.74 -1.57
CA CYS A 19 -2.66 -8.82 -2.90
C CYS A 19 -4.09 -9.37 -2.80
N MET A 20 -4.31 -10.38 -1.95
CA MET A 20 -5.65 -10.90 -1.68
C MET A 20 -6.53 -9.85 -0.96
N ALA A 21 -5.99 -9.17 0.05
CA ALA A 21 -6.71 -8.10 0.74
C ALA A 21 -7.11 -6.96 -0.20
N LEU A 22 -6.24 -6.59 -1.14
CA LEU A 22 -6.51 -5.58 -2.16
C LEU A 22 -7.64 -6.02 -3.10
N THR A 23 -7.59 -7.28 -3.56
CA THR A 23 -8.64 -7.87 -4.42
C THR A 23 -10.01 -7.87 -3.71
N LEU A 24 -10.04 -8.26 -2.44
CA LEU A 24 -11.26 -8.25 -1.63
C LEU A 24 -11.77 -6.83 -1.39
N ALA A 25 -10.90 -5.87 -1.08
CA ALA A 25 -11.29 -4.48 -0.88
C ALA A 25 -11.92 -3.88 -2.14
N ARG A 26 -11.34 -4.21 -3.32
CA ARG A 26 -11.89 -3.82 -4.62
C ARG A 26 -13.27 -4.41 -4.88
N SER A 27 -13.47 -5.71 -4.60
CA SER A 27 -14.78 -6.34 -4.80
C SER A 27 -15.87 -5.79 -3.88
N MET A 28 -15.49 -5.36 -2.68
CA MET A 28 -16.40 -4.70 -1.74
C MET A 28 -16.66 -3.21 -2.07
N GLY A 29 -15.94 -2.62 -3.03
CA GLY A 29 -16.00 -1.18 -3.30
C GLY A 29 -15.46 -0.32 -2.15
N ALA A 30 -14.72 -0.92 -1.21
CA ALA A 30 -14.28 -0.28 0.03
C ALA A 30 -12.96 0.46 -0.18
N LYS A 31 -13.02 1.69 -0.70
CA LYS A 31 -11.84 2.48 -1.09
C LYS A 31 -10.83 2.69 0.05
N ALA A 32 -11.28 2.95 1.28
CA ALA A 32 -10.39 3.08 2.43
C ALA A 32 -9.62 1.77 2.73
N LEU A 33 -10.28 0.61 2.59
CA LEU A 33 -9.61 -0.69 2.75
C LEU A 33 -8.64 -0.98 1.62
N GLU A 34 -8.98 -0.55 0.40
CA GLU A 34 -8.11 -0.66 -0.77
C GLU A 34 -6.81 0.14 -0.55
N LEU A 35 -6.94 1.38 -0.09
CA LEU A 35 -5.80 2.24 0.24
C LEU A 35 -4.92 1.62 1.33
N ARG A 36 -5.51 1.14 2.42
CA ARG A 36 -4.74 0.56 3.53
C ARG A 36 -3.98 -0.71 3.10
N ALA A 37 -4.59 -1.56 2.30
CA ALA A 37 -3.93 -2.75 1.74
C ALA A 37 -2.80 -2.35 0.78
N ALA A 38 -3.03 -1.37 -0.09
CA ALA A 38 -2.04 -0.86 -1.02
C ALA A 38 -0.84 -0.20 -0.33
N THR A 39 -1.07 0.61 0.71
CA THR A 39 0.01 1.21 1.51
C THR A 39 0.87 0.13 2.14
N SER A 40 0.26 -0.92 2.70
CA SER A 40 0.99 -2.04 3.30
C SER A 40 1.83 -2.83 2.28
N LEU A 41 1.26 -3.10 1.11
CA LEU A 41 1.96 -3.75 0.01
C LEU A 41 3.11 -2.88 -0.53
N ALA A 42 2.89 -1.57 -0.68
CA ALA A 42 3.90 -0.63 -1.13
C ALA A 42 5.11 -0.57 -0.17
N ARG A 43 4.88 -0.63 1.16
CA ARG A 43 5.99 -0.72 2.13
C ARG A 43 6.80 -2.00 1.92
N LEU A 44 6.15 -3.13 1.70
CA LEU A 44 6.83 -4.41 1.45
C LEU A 44 7.62 -4.39 0.12
N LEU A 45 7.05 -3.81 -0.93
CA LEU A 45 7.70 -3.66 -2.23
C LEU A 45 8.94 -2.74 -2.12
N ARG A 46 8.83 -1.62 -1.39
CA ARG A 46 9.97 -0.75 -1.06
C ARG A 46 11.07 -1.53 -0.35
N ASP A 47 10.73 -2.30 0.68
CA ASP A 47 11.69 -3.05 1.49
C ASP A 47 12.33 -4.23 0.73
N THR A 48 11.77 -4.61 -0.42
CA THR A 48 12.33 -5.62 -1.34
C THR A 48 13.05 -4.99 -2.55
N GLY A 49 13.21 -3.67 -2.58
CA GLY A 49 13.89 -2.94 -3.67
C GLY A 49 13.01 -2.63 -4.88
N ARG A 50 11.73 -3.04 -4.87
CA ARG A 50 10.74 -2.82 -5.94
C ARG A 50 10.05 -1.46 -5.80
N ARG A 51 10.86 -0.39 -5.75
CA ARG A 51 10.41 0.96 -5.39
C ARG A 51 9.44 1.55 -6.42
N ASP A 52 9.71 1.39 -7.72
CA ASP A 52 8.85 1.92 -8.79
C ASP A 52 7.48 1.24 -8.82
N GLU A 53 7.44 -0.07 -8.55
CA GLU A 53 6.19 -0.82 -8.41
C GLU A 53 5.39 -0.34 -7.19
N ALA A 54 6.06 -0.11 -6.05
CA ALA A 54 5.43 0.45 -4.87
C ALA A 54 4.80 1.83 -5.13
N ARG A 55 5.54 2.70 -5.84
CA ARG A 55 5.10 4.05 -6.19
C ARG A 55 3.91 4.02 -7.14
N THR A 56 3.97 3.20 -8.17
CA THR A 56 2.90 3.08 -9.18
C THR A 56 1.61 2.58 -8.53
N LEU A 57 1.69 1.46 -7.80
CA LEU A 57 0.54 0.84 -7.13
C LEU A 57 -0.15 1.82 -6.17
N LEU A 58 0.62 2.47 -5.30
CA LEU A 58 0.07 3.37 -4.30
C LEU A 58 -0.40 4.68 -4.91
N GLY A 59 0.29 5.20 -5.92
CA GLY A 59 -0.04 6.42 -6.62
C GLY A 59 -1.39 6.31 -7.34
N ASP A 60 -1.62 5.19 -8.02
CA ASP A 60 -2.87 4.93 -8.72
C ASP A 60 -4.06 4.95 -7.76
N ILE A 61 -3.94 4.32 -6.59
CA ILE A 61 -5.04 4.23 -5.62
C ILE A 61 -5.22 5.54 -4.86
N TYR A 62 -4.13 6.18 -4.45
CA TYR A 62 -4.17 7.48 -3.78
C TYR A 62 -4.81 8.56 -4.67
N GLY A 63 -4.54 8.54 -5.99
CA GLY A 63 -5.06 9.50 -6.95
C GLY A 63 -6.59 9.45 -7.14
N TRP A 64 -7.28 8.40 -6.67
CA TRP A 64 -8.74 8.32 -6.74
C TRP A 64 -9.44 9.12 -5.64
N PHE A 65 -8.72 9.49 -4.58
CA PHE A 65 -9.26 10.26 -3.49
C PHE A 65 -9.20 11.75 -3.82
N THR A 66 -10.34 12.41 -3.75
CA THR A 66 -10.45 13.88 -3.87
C THR A 66 -10.72 14.55 -2.52
N GLU A 67 -11.04 13.76 -1.49
CA GLU A 67 -11.41 14.21 -0.15
C GLU A 67 -10.86 13.24 0.91
N GLY A 68 -10.93 13.63 2.18
CA GLY A 68 -10.52 12.77 3.29
C GLY A 68 -9.02 12.73 3.55
N PHE A 69 -8.23 13.64 2.96
CA PHE A 69 -6.78 13.75 3.16
C PHE A 69 -6.35 13.98 4.62
N ASP A 70 -7.30 14.28 5.50
CA ASP A 70 -7.06 14.36 6.94
C ASP A 70 -7.07 13.02 7.67
N THR A 71 -7.54 11.95 7.03
CA THR A 71 -7.54 10.60 7.58
C THR A 71 -6.13 10.04 7.71
N ALA A 72 -5.94 9.18 8.71
CA ALA A 72 -4.64 8.55 8.96
C ALA A 72 -4.15 7.75 7.74
N ASP A 73 -5.04 6.99 7.10
CA ASP A 73 -4.69 6.15 5.93
C ASP A 73 -4.17 7.00 4.75
N LEU A 74 -4.81 8.14 4.45
CA LEU A 74 -4.36 9.03 3.37
C LEU A 74 -3.07 9.78 3.74
N LYS A 75 -2.91 10.21 5.00
CA LYS A 75 -1.66 10.81 5.48
C LYS A 75 -0.47 9.86 5.36
N GLU A 76 -0.67 8.60 5.75
CA GLU A 76 0.35 7.57 5.63
C GLU A 76 0.69 7.24 4.17
N ALA A 77 -0.32 7.09 3.31
CA ALA A 77 -0.11 6.85 1.88
C ALA A 77 0.68 7.98 1.21
N LYS A 78 0.35 9.23 1.55
CA LYS A 78 1.07 10.41 1.06
C LYS A 78 2.54 10.41 1.50
N ALA A 79 2.80 10.21 2.80
CA ALA A 79 4.16 10.18 3.33
C ALA A 79 4.99 9.09 2.65
N LEU A 80 4.40 7.91 2.40
CA LEU A 80 5.08 6.85 1.68
C LEU A 80 5.33 7.20 0.21
N LEU A 81 4.40 7.86 -0.49
CA LEU A 81 4.63 8.33 -1.87
C LEU A 81 5.74 9.39 -1.96
N GLU A 82 5.81 10.30 -0.99
CA GLU A 82 6.87 11.29 -0.87
C GLU A 82 8.22 10.61 -0.62
N GLU A 83 8.31 9.69 0.33
CA GLU A 83 9.48 8.84 0.54
C GLU A 83 9.90 8.19 -0.78
N LEU A 84 8.98 7.48 -1.46
CA LEU A 84 9.25 6.76 -2.70
C LEU A 84 9.74 7.66 -3.84
N GLY A 85 9.35 8.93 -3.88
CA GLY A 85 9.77 9.90 -4.90
C GLY A 85 11.05 10.69 -4.62
N THR A 86 11.57 10.68 -3.38
CA THR A 86 12.66 11.60 -2.96
C THR A 86 14.08 11.04 -3.15
N GLN A 87 14.27 9.96 -3.93
CA GLN A 87 15.61 9.45 -4.26
C GLN A 87 15.72 9.24 -5.77
N ASN A 88 16.23 10.26 -6.45
CA ASN A 88 16.90 10.18 -7.75
C ASN A 88 18.24 10.90 -7.61
#